data_AF-A0A813WZX3-F1
#
_entry.id   AF-A0A813WZX3-F1
#
_cell.length_a   1.000
_cell.length_b   1.000
_cell.length_c   1.000
_cell.angle_alpha   90.00
_cell.angle_beta   90.00
_cell.angle_gamma   90.00
#
_symmetry.space_group_name_H-M   'P 1'
#
loop_
_entity.id
_entity.type
_entity.pdbx_description
1 polymer ?
#
loop_
_entity_poly.entity_id
_entity_poly.type
_entity_poly.pdbx_seq_one_letter_code
_entity_poly.pdbx_strand_id
1 'polypeptide(L)'
;MERTKLDENDYGVDPFLSSITIASLCHHIFRSKIMKPETIGIIPENGYHPEHKTSIKLWLKFQPEKKNIPIQNRKNSGKIQVGKYRIDGCHHASNTYYRFHGCLFHGCQKCYKAETFNSFKQEINGDNF
;
A
#
# COMPACT_ATOMS: atom_id res chain seq x y z
N MET A 1 -28.62 -12.00 -11.59
CA MET A 1 -28.50 -13.47 -11.62
C MET A 1 -27.54 -13.84 -10.51
N GLU A 2 -28.08 -14.24 -9.36
CA GLU A 2 -27.32 -14.67 -8.18
C GLU A 2 -26.50 -15.90 -8.55
N ARG A 3 -25.18 -15.84 -8.38
CA ARG A 3 -24.30 -17.00 -8.53
C ARG A 3 -24.36 -17.82 -7.25
N THR A 4 -25.09 -18.92 -7.30
CA THR A 4 -25.10 -19.97 -6.28
C THR A 4 -23.72 -20.60 -6.20
N LYS A 5 -23.13 -20.61 -5.00
CA LYS A 5 -21.93 -21.40 -4.73
C LYS A 5 -22.22 -22.88 -5.01
N LEU A 6 -21.34 -23.54 -5.75
CA LEU A 6 -21.44 -24.95 -6.10
C LEU A 6 -21.13 -25.88 -4.93
N ASP A 7 -20.20 -25.48 -4.05
CA ASP A 7 -19.84 -26.19 -2.82
C ASP A 7 -19.20 -25.24 -1.78
N GLU A 8 -18.74 -25.81 -0.66
CA GLU A 8 -18.09 -25.08 0.44
C GLU A 8 -16.74 -24.45 0.07
N ASN A 9 -16.05 -24.99 -0.94
CA ASN A 9 -14.79 -24.51 -1.49
C ASN A 9 -15.00 -23.56 -2.68
N ASP A 10 -16.23 -23.36 -3.12
CA ASP A 10 -16.56 -22.40 -4.17
C ASP A 10 -16.41 -20.96 -3.64
N TYR A 11 -15.32 -20.32 -4.07
CA TYR A 11 -15.03 -18.92 -3.80
C TYR A 11 -15.98 -17.95 -4.54
N GLY A 12 -16.91 -18.45 -5.35
CA GLY A 12 -17.86 -17.66 -6.15
C GLY A 12 -17.18 -16.93 -7.32
N VAL A 13 -16.02 -17.43 -7.75
CA VAL A 13 -15.19 -16.86 -8.81
C VAL A 13 -15.14 -17.85 -9.96
N ASP A 14 -15.81 -17.53 -11.07
CA ASP A 14 -15.77 -18.34 -12.29
C ASP A 14 -14.45 -18.07 -13.04
N PRO A 15 -13.56 -19.04 -13.22
CA PRO A 15 -12.29 -18.83 -13.89
C PRO A 15 -12.45 -18.42 -15.35
N PHE A 16 -13.40 -18.99 -16.08
CA PHE A 16 -13.58 -18.70 -17.51
C PHE A 16 -14.21 -17.32 -17.75
N LEU A 17 -15.05 -16.84 -16.82
CA LEU A 17 -15.66 -15.52 -16.94
C LEU A 17 -14.81 -14.40 -16.32
N SER A 18 -14.03 -14.69 -15.28
CA SER A 18 -13.37 -13.65 -14.46
C SER A 18 -11.85 -13.63 -14.55
N SER A 19 -11.20 -14.67 -15.11
CA SER A 19 -9.74 -14.78 -15.14
C SER A 19 -9.23 -15.76 -16.20
N ILE A 20 -8.78 -15.23 -17.34
CA ILE A 20 -8.26 -16.03 -18.46
C ILE A 20 -6.98 -16.85 -18.13
N THR A 21 -6.29 -16.53 -17.04
CA THR A 21 -5.11 -17.28 -16.58
C THR A 21 -5.24 -17.71 -15.12
N ILE A 22 -4.56 -18.82 -14.77
CA ILE A 22 -4.47 -19.32 -13.38
C ILE A 22 -3.93 -18.23 -12.45
N ALA A 23 -2.90 -17.48 -12.88
CA ALA A 23 -2.35 -16.38 -12.11
C ALA A 23 -3.38 -15.28 -11.82
N SER A 24 -4.20 -14.91 -12.81
CA SER A 24 -5.29 -13.96 -12.62
C SER A 24 -6.33 -14.48 -11.63
N LEU A 25 -6.71 -15.75 -11.75
CA LEU A 25 -7.70 -16.38 -10.87
C LEU A 25 -7.22 -16.38 -9.42
N CYS A 26 -6.00 -16.85 -9.19
CA CYS A 26 -5.37 -16.84 -7.87
C CYS A 26 -5.33 -15.42 -7.28
N HIS A 27 -4.98 -14.41 -8.10
CA HIS A 27 -4.96 -13.02 -7.66
C HIS A 27 -6.36 -12.45 -7.35
N HIS A 28 -7.39 -12.86 -8.10
CA HIS A 28 -8.78 -12.50 -7.85
C HIS A 28 -9.26 -13.07 -6.51
N ILE A 29 -9.08 -14.37 -6.30
CA ILE A 29 -9.47 -15.05 -5.06
C ILE A 29 -8.73 -14.43 -3.87
N PHE A 30 -7.41 -14.21 -4.01
CA PHE A 30 -6.62 -13.57 -2.97
C PHE A 30 -7.17 -12.21 -2.57
N ARG A 31 -7.44 -11.31 -3.52
CA ARG A 31 -7.96 -9.96 -3.22
C ARG A 31 -9.40 -9.96 -2.68
N SER A 32 -10.23 -10.91 -3.08
CA SER A 32 -11.66 -10.92 -2.74
C SER A 32 -11.99 -11.69 -1.46
N LYS A 33 -11.18 -12.69 -1.08
CA LYS A 33 -11.50 -13.64 0.01
C LYS A 33 -10.42 -13.76 1.08
N ILE A 34 -9.14 -13.59 0.72
CA ILE A 34 -8.01 -13.81 1.64
C ILE A 34 -7.50 -12.49 2.21
N MET A 35 -7.45 -11.45 1.38
CA MET A 35 -6.98 -10.14 1.78
C MET A 35 -7.94 -9.50 2.78
N LYS A 36 -7.40 -8.96 3.88
CA LYS A 36 -8.19 -8.26 4.88
C LYS A 36 -8.82 -7.00 4.26
N PRO A 37 -10.07 -6.65 4.60
CA PRO A 37 -10.69 -5.41 4.14
C PRO A 37 -9.82 -4.19 4.46
N GLU A 38 -9.85 -3.19 3.57
CA GLU A 38 -9.08 -1.94 3.69
C GLU A 38 -7.55 -2.11 3.82
N THR A 39 -7.00 -3.25 3.39
CA THR A 39 -5.55 -3.43 3.32
C THR A 39 -5.03 -3.24 1.90
N ILE A 40 -3.84 -2.65 1.80
CA ILE A 40 -3.11 -2.55 0.53
C ILE A 40 -2.36 -3.87 0.34
N GLY A 41 -2.39 -4.41 -0.87
CA GLY A 41 -1.75 -5.69 -1.20
C GLY A 41 -0.27 -5.74 -0.81
N ILE A 42 0.19 -6.94 -0.44
CA ILE A 42 1.58 -7.18 -0.03
C ILE A 42 2.48 -6.88 -1.22
N ILE A 43 3.38 -5.92 -1.03
CA ILE A 43 4.47 -5.63 -1.95
C ILE A 43 5.66 -6.45 -1.45
N PRO A 44 6.35 -7.22 -2.31
CA PRO A 44 7.56 -7.94 -1.90
C PRO A 44 8.58 -6.97 -1.30
N GLU A 45 9.48 -7.46 -0.44
CA GLU A 45 10.41 -6.65 0.37
C GLU A 45 11.25 -5.66 -0.47
N ASN A 46 11.56 -6.03 -1.72
CA ASN A 46 12.31 -5.20 -2.67
C ASN A 46 11.44 -4.49 -3.73
N GLY A 47 10.11 -4.51 -3.57
CA GLY A 47 9.17 -4.11 -4.61
C GLY A 47 9.20 -5.04 -5.82
N TYR A 48 8.36 -4.73 -6.81
CA TYR A 48 8.45 -5.37 -8.13
C TYR A 48 9.69 -4.88 -8.90
N HIS A 49 10.13 -3.65 -8.59
CA HIS A 49 11.40 -3.06 -9.01
C HIS A 49 11.84 -2.05 -7.91
N PRO A 50 13.08 -2.08 -7.40
CA PRO A 50 13.53 -1.26 -6.25
C PRO A 50 13.41 0.26 -6.46
N GLU A 51 13.60 0.70 -7.69
CA GLU A 51 13.47 2.10 -8.13
C GLU A 51 12.01 2.60 -8.10
N HIS A 52 11.03 1.68 -8.10
CA HIS A 52 9.63 2.02 -8.04
C HIS A 52 9.17 2.09 -6.59
N LYS A 53 8.97 3.32 -6.10
CA LYS A 53 8.28 3.66 -4.84
C LYS A 53 6.78 3.27 -4.86
N THR A 54 6.50 2.00 -5.13
CA THR A 54 5.16 1.47 -5.42
C THR A 54 4.26 1.50 -4.18
N SER A 55 4.82 1.22 -3.00
CA SER A 55 4.12 1.32 -1.70
C SER A 55 3.56 2.72 -1.46
N ILE A 56 4.39 3.75 -1.61
CA ILE A 56 4.00 5.15 -1.45
C ILE A 56 2.91 5.52 -2.46
N LYS A 57 3.09 5.14 -3.74
CA LYS A 57 2.12 5.43 -4.81
C LYS A 57 0.75 4.79 -4.54
N LEU A 58 0.72 3.52 -4.13
CA LEU A 58 -0.51 2.81 -3.81
C LEU A 58 -1.18 3.41 -2.58
N TRP A 59 -0.42 3.71 -1.54
CA TRP A 59 -0.95 4.35 -0.34
C TRP A 59 -1.55 5.73 -0.64
N LEU A 60 -0.86 6.58 -1.40
CA LEU A 60 -1.38 7.88 -1.81
C LEU A 60 -2.59 7.80 -2.73
N LYS A 61 -2.77 6.70 -3.49
CA LYS A 61 -3.98 6.47 -4.29
C LYS A 61 -5.16 5.99 -3.41
N PHE A 62 -4.88 5.20 -2.39
CA PHE A 62 -5.87 4.70 -1.45
C PHE A 62 -6.43 5.79 -0.52
N GLN A 63 -5.61 6.77 -0.11
CA GLN A 63 -6.06 7.84 0.79
C GLN A 63 -7.24 8.67 0.20
N PRO A 64 -7.21 9.13 -1.08
CA PRO A 64 -8.34 9.73 -1.76
C PRO A 64 -9.59 8.86 -1.79
N GLU A 65 -9.46 7.57 -2.10
CA GLU A 65 -10.60 6.65 -2.19
C GLU A 65 -11.29 6.50 -0.82
N LYS A 66 -10.53 6.46 0.27
CA LYS A 66 -11.08 6.35 1.63
C LYS A 66 -11.73 7.65 2.13
N LYS A 67 -11.19 8.81 1.76
CA LYS A 67 -11.59 10.12 2.30
C LYS A 67 -12.37 10.99 1.32
N ASN A 68 -12.54 10.53 0.08
CA ASN A 68 -13.10 11.26 -1.05
C ASN A 68 -12.49 12.65 -1.28
N ILE A 69 -11.15 12.76 -1.15
CA ILE A 69 -10.41 14.03 -1.31
C ILE A 69 -9.32 13.92 -2.39
N PRO A 70 -9.14 14.93 -3.25
CA PRO A 70 -8.09 14.93 -4.26
C PRO A 70 -6.73 15.20 -3.62
N ILE A 71 -5.89 14.17 -3.49
CA ILE A 71 -4.51 14.35 -3.02
C ILE A 71 -3.59 14.67 -4.18
N GLN A 72 -2.92 15.82 -4.11
CA GLN A 72 -1.82 16.16 -5.00
C GLN A 72 -0.55 15.45 -4.55
N ASN A 73 0.23 14.96 -5.51
CA ASN A 73 1.48 14.26 -5.25
C ASN A 73 2.54 14.70 -6.26
N ARG A 74 3.76 14.19 -6.11
CA ARG A 74 4.87 14.60 -6.97
C ARG A 74 4.65 14.42 -8.47
N LYS A 75 3.82 13.45 -8.87
CA LYS A 75 3.51 13.21 -10.29
C LYS A 75 2.56 14.28 -10.85
N ASN A 76 1.64 14.77 -10.03
CA ASN A 76 0.57 15.66 -10.48
C ASN A 76 0.94 17.15 -10.33
N SER A 77 1.74 17.51 -9.32
CA SER A 77 2.05 18.91 -8.99
C SER A 77 3.54 19.22 -8.78
N GLY A 78 4.43 18.26 -9.00
CA GLY A 78 5.88 18.46 -8.82
C GLY A 78 6.34 18.32 -7.35
N LYS A 79 7.50 18.88 -6.98
CA LYS A 79 8.05 18.70 -5.62
C LYS A 79 7.20 19.45 -4.58
N ILE A 80 6.51 18.71 -3.71
CA ILE A 80 5.78 19.28 -2.56
C ILE A 80 6.73 19.33 -1.35
N GLN A 81 6.95 20.52 -0.81
CA GLN A 81 7.84 20.76 0.33
C GLN A 81 7.23 21.78 1.27
N VAL A 82 7.39 21.55 2.58
CA VAL A 82 7.00 22.49 3.65
C VAL A 82 8.24 22.79 4.47
N GLY A 83 8.75 24.02 4.39
CA GLY A 83 10.04 24.38 4.97
C GLY A 83 11.17 23.49 4.44
N LYS A 84 11.85 22.75 5.33
CA LYS A 84 12.90 21.78 4.96
C LYS A 84 12.38 20.37 4.65
N TYR A 85 11.09 20.13 4.82
CA TYR A 85 10.52 18.79 4.80
C TYR A 85 9.90 18.44 3.45
N ARG A 86 10.38 17.37 2.82
CA ARG A 86 9.75 16.78 1.63
C ARG A 86 8.49 16.00 2.02
N ILE A 87 7.42 16.18 1.25
CA ILE A 87 6.10 15.59 1.52
C ILE A 87 5.72 14.66 0.36
N ASP A 88 5.06 13.55 0.67
CA ASP A 88 4.67 12.56 -0.35
C ASP A 88 3.38 12.96 -1.08
N GLY A 89 2.43 13.59 -0.36
CA GLY A 89 1.25 14.23 -0.95
C GLY A 89 0.62 15.31 -0.07
N CYS A 90 -0.24 16.14 -0.65
CA CYS A 90 -0.95 17.18 0.08
C CYS A 90 -2.39 17.32 -0.43
N HIS A 91 -3.26 17.77 0.47
CA HIS A 91 -4.57 18.29 0.14
C HIS A 91 -4.59 19.76 0.55
N HIS A 92 -4.39 20.65 -0.44
CA HIS A 92 -4.20 22.08 -0.20
C HIS A 92 -5.44 22.74 0.42
N ALA A 93 -6.65 22.34 0.01
CA ALA A 93 -7.89 22.95 0.51
C ALA A 93 -8.07 22.78 2.02
N SER A 94 -7.61 21.67 2.60
CA SER A 94 -7.64 21.44 4.05
C SER A 94 -6.28 21.66 4.73
N ASN A 95 -5.29 22.20 4.01
CA ASN A 95 -3.92 22.36 4.48
C ASN A 95 -3.33 21.08 5.12
N THR A 96 -3.66 19.91 4.57
CA THR A 96 -3.27 18.61 5.14
C THR A 96 -2.14 18.01 4.33
N TYR A 97 -1.05 17.64 5.01
CA TYR A 97 0.15 17.06 4.40
C TYR A 97 0.30 15.60 4.78
N TYR A 98 0.65 14.77 3.81
CA TYR A 98 0.76 13.33 3.94
C TYR A 98 2.21 12.90 3.74
N ARG A 99 2.75 12.18 4.73
CA ARG A 99 4.04 11.51 4.65
C ARG A 99 3.85 10.03 4.91
N PHE A 100 4.33 9.21 3.98
CA PHE A 100 4.26 7.76 4.12
C PHE A 100 5.45 7.27 4.92
N HIS A 101 5.18 6.75 6.12
CA HIS A 101 6.20 6.10 6.95
C HIS A 101 6.11 4.58 6.82
N GLY A 102 6.71 4.03 5.76
CA GLY A 102 6.83 2.59 5.58
C GLY A 102 7.59 1.93 6.73
N CYS A 103 7.02 0.87 7.31
CA CYS A 103 7.52 0.24 8.54
C CYS A 103 9.00 -0.18 8.44
N LEU A 104 9.39 -0.83 7.34
CA LEU A 104 10.77 -1.26 7.10
C LEU A 104 11.75 -0.08 7.02
N PHE A 105 11.34 1.02 6.38
CA PHE A 105 12.19 2.20 6.16
C PHE A 105 12.12 3.23 7.29
N HIS A 106 11.28 3.04 8.30
CA HIS A 106 11.13 3.99 9.39
C HIS A 106 11.11 3.33 10.77
N GLY A 107 11.32 2.02 10.87
CA GLY A 107 11.41 1.33 12.16
C GLY A 107 10.12 1.42 12.96
N CYS A 108 9.00 0.95 12.38
CA CYS A 108 7.72 0.97 13.08
C CYS A 108 7.79 0.19 14.40
N GLN A 109 7.61 0.87 15.53
CA GLN A 109 7.71 0.28 16.88
C GLN A 109 6.67 -0.82 17.16
N LYS A 110 5.59 -0.89 16.36
CA LYS A 110 4.61 -1.99 16.43
C LYS A 110 5.10 -3.25 15.72
N CYS A 111 5.92 -3.10 14.68
CA CYS A 111 6.40 -4.20 13.85
C CYS A 111 7.80 -4.68 14.28
N TYR A 112 8.62 -3.77 14.81
CA TYR A 112 10.00 -4.02 15.18
C TYR A 112 10.28 -3.45 16.57
N LYS A 113 11.11 -4.12 17.37
CA LYS A 113 11.57 -3.57 18.65
C LYS A 113 12.58 -2.44 18.37
N ALA A 114 12.70 -1.49 19.30
CA ALA A 114 13.65 -0.39 19.18
C ALA A 114 15.10 -0.88 19.00
N GLU A 115 15.44 -1.98 19.68
CA GLU A 115 16.75 -2.64 19.65
C GLU A 115 16.96 -3.51 18.39
N THR A 116 15.92 -3.73 17.58
CA THR A 116 16.06 -4.53 16.36
C THR A 116 16.92 -3.78 15.36
N PHE A 117 18.01 -4.41 14.94
CA PHE A 117 18.86 -3.90 13.86
C PHE A 117 18.11 -3.95 12.53
N ASN A 118 18.06 -2.80 11.86
CA ASN A 118 17.49 -2.66 10.53
C ASN A 118 18.59 -2.88 9.50
N SER A 119 18.64 -4.07 8.91
CA SER A 119 19.65 -4.43 7.90
C SER A 119 19.61 -3.52 6.67
N PHE A 120 18.44 -2.97 6.33
CA PHE A 120 18.27 -2.10 5.16
C PHE A 120 18.91 -0.72 5.38
N LYS A 121 18.79 -0.19 6.59
CA LYS A 121 19.34 1.12 6.95
C LYS A 121 20.72 1.07 7.61
N GLN A 122 21.11 -0.11 8.07
CA GLN A 122 22.33 -0.33 8.85
C GLN A 122 22.33 0.45 10.19
N GLU A 123 21.18 0.51 10.87
CA GLU A 123 20.99 1.21 12.16
C GLU A 123 19.99 0.47 13.07
N ILE A 124 19.92 0.80 14.36
CA ILE A 124 18.83 0.30 15.24
C ILE A 124 17.58 1.16 15.07
N ASN A 125 16.40 0.54 15.12
CA ASN A 125 15.13 1.22 14.81
C ASN A 125 14.79 2.37 15.78
N GLY A 126 15.33 2.36 17.01
CA GLY A 126 15.06 3.35 18.05
C GLY A 126 15.76 4.70 17.89
N ASP A 127 16.76 4.82 17.02
CA ASP A 127 17.69 5.97 17.03
C ASP A 127 17.19 7.21 16.26
N ASN A 128 16.04 7.12 15.58
CA ASN A 128 15.61 8.15 14.64
C ASN A 128 14.20 8.68 14.96
N PHE A 129 14.12 9.59 15.94
CA PHE A 129 13.07 10.60 16.04
C PHE A 129 13.68 11.99 16.30
#